data_AF-A0A0S2ZLE0-F1
#
_entry.id   AF-A0A0S2ZLE0-F1
#
_cell.length_a   1.000
_cell.length_b   1.000
_cell.length_c   1.000
_cell.angle_alpha   90.00
_cell.angle_beta   90.00
_cell.angle_gamma   90.00
#
_symmetry.space_group_name_H-M   'P 1'
#
loop_
_entity.id
_entity.type
_entity.pdbx_description
1 polymer ?
#
loop_
_entity_poly.entity_id
_entity_poly.type
_entity_poly.pdbx_seq_one_letter_code
_entity_poly.pdbx_strand_id
1 'polypeptide(L)'
;MTKKLLAVSFLSLILVACGGNSGNSGTLELSKRDKELANGNPNVAAEILVQKAILQESKNEKLTEEEQYNLDLAKQEVEVNFYLQKKFDKDFSTVSNVSDEEAKKYYDEHKAEIGNTPFETIKEAIINEIIYQKQTEIVHKYYDDLAEKYKINDILNKEYPEEAASADNAKTEEKK
;
A
#
# COMPACT_ATOMS: atom_id res chain seq x y z
N MET A 1 -16.93 -16.05 40.69
CA MET A 1 -17.19 -15.65 39.28
C MET A 1 -16.44 -14.36 39.02
N THR A 2 -15.27 -14.43 38.38
CA THR A 2 -14.47 -13.26 38.02
C THR A 2 -14.59 -13.06 36.51
N LYS A 3 -15.36 -12.04 36.12
CA LYS A 3 -15.43 -11.58 34.73
C LYS A 3 -14.09 -10.94 34.39
N LYS A 4 -13.27 -11.64 33.62
CA LYS A 4 -12.11 -11.02 32.98
C LYS A 4 -12.63 -10.26 31.77
N LEU A 5 -12.61 -8.93 31.87
CA LEU A 5 -12.77 -8.03 30.74
C LEU A 5 -11.63 -8.36 29.76
N LEU A 6 -11.95 -9.11 28.70
CA LEU A 6 -11.11 -9.18 27.52
C LEU A 6 -11.06 -7.76 26.99
N ALA A 7 -9.94 -7.08 27.22
CA ALA A 7 -9.59 -5.90 26.48
C ALA A 7 -9.61 -6.30 25.01
N VAL A 8 -10.68 -5.88 24.32
CA VAL A 8 -10.74 -5.83 22.86
C VAL A 8 -9.72 -4.77 22.48
N SER A 9 -8.45 -5.14 22.56
CA SER A 9 -7.36 -4.47 21.88
C SER A 9 -7.79 -4.44 20.44
N PHE A 10 -8.04 -3.24 19.94
CA PHE A 10 -8.37 -2.95 18.55
C PHE A 10 -7.75 -4.00 17.65
N LEU A 11 -8.63 -4.78 17.02
CA LEU A 11 -8.28 -5.77 16.01
C LEU A 11 -7.50 -4.99 14.95
N SER A 12 -6.17 -4.95 15.10
CA SER A 12 -5.25 -4.64 14.04
C SER A 12 -5.58 -5.68 12.98
N LEU A 13 -6.41 -5.26 12.02
CA LEU A 13 -6.75 -5.99 10.81
C LEU A 13 -5.42 -6.26 10.12
N ILE A 14 -4.74 -7.32 10.56
CA ILE A 14 -3.73 -7.97 9.76
C ILE A 14 -4.52 -8.40 8.54
N LEU A 15 -4.38 -7.62 7.47
CA LEU A 15 -4.84 -7.95 6.14
C LEU A 15 -4.10 -9.20 5.72
N VAL A 16 -4.57 -10.35 6.23
CA VAL A 16 -4.24 -11.65 5.69
C VAL A 16 -4.80 -11.61 4.28
N ALA A 17 -3.89 -11.45 3.33
CA ALA A 17 -4.16 -11.52 1.91
C ALA A 17 -5.19 -12.61 1.65
N CYS A 18 -6.38 -12.19 1.24
CA CYS A 18 -7.44 -13.09 0.83
C CYS A 18 -7.10 -13.68 -0.55
N GLY A 19 -6.07 -14.53 -0.58
CA GLY A 19 -5.73 -15.35 -1.73
C GLY A 19 -6.70 -16.51 -1.85
N GLY A 20 -7.90 -16.26 -2.40
CA GLY A 20 -8.75 -17.23 -3.09
C GLY A 20 -9.17 -18.49 -2.33
N ASN A 21 -10.47 -18.63 -2.07
CA ASN A 21 -11.28 -19.73 -2.61
C ASN A 21 -12.73 -19.46 -2.17
N SER A 22 -13.55 -18.99 -3.11
CA SER A 22 -14.99 -18.86 -2.97
C SER A 22 -15.61 -20.26 -2.90
N GLY A 23 -15.49 -20.89 -1.74
CA GLY A 23 -16.16 -22.12 -1.38
C GLY A 23 -17.33 -21.79 -0.47
N ASN A 24 -18.53 -21.78 -1.05
CA ASN A 24 -19.80 -21.81 -0.35
C ASN A 24 -19.79 -22.90 0.75
N SER A 25 -19.92 -22.50 2.02
CA SER A 25 -20.41 -23.38 3.09
C SER A 25 -20.81 -22.52 4.29
N GLY A 26 -22.08 -22.55 4.67
CA GLY A 26 -22.62 -21.83 5.84
C GLY A 26 -22.16 -22.37 7.20
N THR A 27 -21.06 -23.12 7.24
CA THR A 27 -20.53 -23.76 8.45
C THR A 27 -19.25 -23.05 8.90
N LEU A 28 -19.24 -22.61 10.16
CA LEU A 28 -18.12 -21.93 10.80
C LEU A 28 -16.96 -22.91 11.01
N GLU A 29 -16.01 -22.95 10.07
CA GLU A 29 -14.88 -23.90 10.08
C GLU A 29 -13.54 -23.25 9.71
N LEU A 30 -12.45 -23.85 10.23
CA LEU A 30 -11.07 -23.52 9.85
C LEU A 30 -10.71 -24.21 8.53
N SER A 31 -10.38 -23.41 7.52
CA SER A 31 -9.80 -23.87 6.26
C SER A 31 -8.36 -24.37 6.46
N LYS A 32 -7.76 -24.95 5.41
CA LYS A 32 -6.34 -25.34 5.43
C LYS A 32 -5.42 -24.14 5.73
N ARG A 33 -5.64 -23.01 5.05
CA ARG A 33 -4.87 -21.78 5.28
C ARG A 33 -5.05 -21.23 6.70
N ASP A 34 -6.25 -21.31 7.26
CA ASP A 34 -6.49 -20.86 8.64
C ASP A 34 -5.68 -21.70 9.64
N LYS A 35 -5.57 -23.02 9.40
CA LYS A 35 -4.77 -23.93 10.24
C LYS A 35 -3.27 -23.66 10.11
N GLU A 36 -2.80 -23.37 8.90
CA GLU A 36 -1.42 -22.95 8.65
C GLU A 36 -1.09 -21.64 9.37
N LEU A 37 -1.96 -20.63 9.27
CA LEU A 37 -1.83 -19.34 9.96
C LEU A 37 -1.85 -19.48 11.48
N ALA A 38 -2.73 -20.33 12.01
CA ALA A 38 -2.79 -20.61 13.44
C ALA A 38 -1.52 -21.31 13.93
N ASN A 39 -0.80 -22.04 13.07
CA ASN A 39 0.44 -22.74 13.38
C ASN A 39 0.40 -23.54 14.70
N GLY A 40 -0.70 -24.27 14.92
CA GLY A 40 -0.94 -25.05 16.14
C GLY A 40 -1.33 -24.24 17.38
N ASN A 41 -1.44 -22.91 17.30
CA ASN A 41 -1.88 -22.05 18.39
C ASN A 41 -3.41 -21.95 18.45
N PRO A 42 -4.06 -22.51 19.49
CA PRO A 42 -5.53 -22.51 19.61
C PRO A 42 -6.13 -21.12 19.81
N ASN A 43 -5.38 -20.16 20.38
CA ASN A 43 -5.88 -18.79 20.57
C ASN A 43 -6.00 -18.07 19.22
N VAL A 44 -5.00 -18.20 18.35
CA VAL A 44 -5.03 -17.62 16.99
C VAL A 44 -6.14 -18.27 16.16
N ALA A 45 -6.31 -19.59 16.27
CA ALA A 45 -7.41 -20.30 15.62
C ALA A 45 -8.79 -19.79 16.09
N ALA A 46 -8.95 -19.52 17.38
CA ALA A 46 -10.18 -18.95 17.92
C ALA A 46 -10.44 -17.53 17.40
N GLU A 47 -9.42 -16.68 17.31
CA GLU A 47 -9.52 -15.34 16.72
C GLU A 47 -9.99 -15.39 15.25
N ILE A 48 -9.45 -16.32 14.45
CA ILE A 48 -9.88 -16.52 13.06
C ILE A 48 -11.36 -16.93 12.99
N LEU A 49 -11.79 -17.84 13.86
CA LEU A 49 -13.20 -18.25 13.93
C LEU A 49 -14.11 -17.08 14.34
N VAL A 50 -13.69 -16.25 15.30
CA VAL A 50 -14.45 -15.04 15.68
C VAL A 50 -14.57 -14.08 14.49
N GLN A 51 -13.48 -13.82 13.76
CA GLN A 51 -13.53 -12.98 12.55
C GLN A 51 -14.50 -13.53 11.50
N LYS A 52 -14.48 -14.85 11.25
CA LYS A 52 -15.41 -15.50 10.33
C LYS A 52 -16.87 -15.42 10.80
N ALA A 53 -17.12 -15.58 12.10
CA ALA A 53 -18.45 -15.45 12.68
C ALA A 53 -18.99 -14.03 12.51
N ILE A 54 -18.16 -13.00 12.78
CA ILE A 54 -18.53 -11.59 12.54
C ILE A 54 -18.84 -11.36 11.06
N LEU A 55 -18.01 -11.87 10.14
CA LEU A 55 -18.28 -11.76 8.70
C LEU A 55 -19.58 -12.46 8.30
N GLN A 56 -19.91 -13.60 8.92
CA GLN A 56 -21.16 -14.29 8.68
C GLN A 56 -22.36 -13.51 9.22
N GLU A 57 -22.27 -12.94 10.42
CA GLU A 57 -23.31 -12.08 10.99
C GLU A 57 -23.52 -10.81 10.15
N SER A 58 -22.44 -10.19 9.67
CA SER A 58 -22.51 -8.97 8.86
C SER A 58 -23.29 -9.14 7.56
N LYS A 59 -23.39 -10.36 7.01
CA LYS A 59 -24.18 -10.64 5.80
C LYS A 59 -25.69 -10.51 6.02
N ASN A 60 -26.13 -10.54 7.28
CA ASN A 60 -27.54 -10.33 7.63
C ASN A 60 -27.88 -8.85 7.77
N GLU A 61 -26.88 -7.97 7.83
CA GLU A 61 -27.07 -6.52 7.88
C GLU A 61 -27.40 -6.00 6.48
N LYS A 62 -28.49 -5.24 6.37
CA LYS A 62 -28.86 -4.61 5.11
C LYS A 62 -28.21 -3.23 5.02
N LEU A 63 -27.06 -3.19 4.35
CA LEU A 63 -26.38 -1.93 4.06
C LEU A 63 -27.20 -1.05 3.11
N THR A 64 -27.10 0.26 3.31
CA THR A 64 -27.53 1.26 2.33
C THR A 64 -26.62 1.22 1.09
N GLU A 65 -27.06 1.84 -0.01
CA GLU A 65 -26.25 1.93 -1.23
C GLU A 65 -24.92 2.66 -0.99
N GLU A 66 -24.93 3.72 -0.19
CA GLU A 66 -23.74 4.49 0.18
C GLU A 66 -22.77 3.67 1.04
N GLU A 67 -23.26 2.97 2.07
CA GLU A 67 -22.43 2.10 2.91
C GLU A 67 -21.82 0.94 2.10
N GLN A 68 -22.59 0.37 1.19
CA GLN A 68 -22.11 -0.69 0.31
C GLN A 68 -21.01 -0.17 -0.64
N TYR A 69 -21.21 1.02 -1.23
CA TYR A 69 -20.21 1.67 -2.07
C TYR A 69 -18.90 1.92 -1.30
N ASN A 70 -18.99 2.48 -0.08
CA ASN A 70 -17.83 2.75 0.76
C ASN A 70 -17.09 1.45 1.16
N LEU A 71 -17.83 0.38 1.46
CA LEU A 71 -17.26 -0.92 1.76
C LEU A 71 -16.52 -1.51 0.54
N ASP A 72 -17.07 -1.38 -0.66
CA ASP A 72 -16.44 -1.89 -1.86
C ASP A 72 -15.23 -1.08 -2.28
N LEU A 73 -15.25 0.25 -2.11
CA LEU A 73 -14.08 1.11 -2.27
C LEU A 73 -12.95 0.70 -1.32
N ALA A 74 -13.26 0.49 -0.03
CA ALA A 74 -12.27 0.04 0.94
C ALA A 74 -11.65 -1.33 0.57
N LYS A 75 -12.44 -2.27 0.04
CA LYS A 75 -11.91 -3.55 -0.45
C LYS A 75 -10.98 -3.36 -1.66
N GLN A 76 -11.36 -2.50 -2.59
CA GLN A 76 -10.54 -2.19 -3.78
C GLN A 76 -9.21 -1.55 -3.39
N GLU A 77 -9.21 -0.59 -2.46
CA GLU A 77 -7.98 0.03 -1.96
C GLU A 77 -7.05 -0.99 -1.29
N VAL A 78 -7.60 -1.89 -0.48
CA VAL A 78 -6.85 -3.00 0.12
C VAL A 78 -6.23 -3.91 -0.94
N GLU A 79 -6.97 -4.25 -1.99
CA GLU A 79 -6.49 -5.10 -3.08
C GLU A 79 -5.37 -4.43 -3.87
N VAL A 80 -5.54 -3.15 -4.22
CA VAL A 80 -4.53 -2.33 -4.90
C VAL A 80 -3.26 -2.25 -4.05
N ASN A 81 -3.38 -1.91 -2.76
CA ASN A 81 -2.24 -1.79 -1.86
C ASN A 81 -1.48 -3.11 -1.70
N PHE A 82 -2.21 -4.24 -1.54
CA PHE A 82 -1.58 -5.55 -1.47
C PHE A 82 -0.81 -5.89 -2.75
N TYR A 83 -1.40 -5.59 -3.91
CA TYR A 83 -0.73 -5.82 -5.19
C TYR A 83 0.52 -4.95 -5.35
N LEU A 84 0.43 -3.65 -5.07
CA LEU A 84 1.56 -2.72 -5.18
C LEU A 84 2.71 -3.09 -4.24
N GLN A 85 2.40 -3.44 -2.98
CA GLN A 85 3.40 -3.92 -2.03
C GLN A 85 4.13 -5.13 -2.61
N LYS A 86 3.40 -6.14 -3.10
CA LYS A 86 4.01 -7.34 -3.70
C LYS A 86 4.79 -7.02 -4.97
N LYS A 87 4.30 -6.09 -5.80
CA LYS A 87 4.92 -5.69 -7.07
C LYS A 87 6.28 -5.05 -6.83
N PHE A 88 6.37 -4.16 -5.84
CA PHE A 88 7.57 -3.38 -5.57
C PHE A 88 8.51 -4.01 -4.55
N ASP A 89 8.08 -4.99 -3.74
CA ASP A 89 8.93 -5.70 -2.77
C ASP A 89 10.28 -6.13 -3.40
N LYS A 90 10.21 -6.78 -4.57
CA LYS A 90 11.41 -7.16 -5.33
C LYS A 90 12.15 -5.95 -5.90
N ASP A 91 11.46 -4.99 -6.49
CA ASP A 91 12.10 -3.86 -7.17
C ASP A 91 12.84 -2.96 -6.16
N PHE A 92 12.26 -2.71 -4.99
CA PHE A 92 12.89 -1.95 -3.90
C PHE A 92 14.11 -2.65 -3.32
N SER A 93 14.10 -3.98 -3.23
CA SER A 93 15.29 -4.74 -2.78
C SER A 93 16.50 -4.58 -3.70
N THR A 94 16.30 -4.22 -4.98
CA THR A 94 17.40 -4.00 -5.93
C THR A 94 18.09 -2.65 -5.75
N VAL A 95 17.41 -1.68 -5.13
CA VAL A 95 17.89 -0.31 -4.95
C VAL A 95 18.23 0.04 -3.49
N SER A 96 18.07 -0.92 -2.57
CA SER A 96 18.30 -0.71 -1.13
C SER A 96 19.77 -0.60 -0.74
N ASN A 97 20.70 -0.95 -1.63
CA ASN A 97 22.13 -0.83 -1.39
C ASN A 97 22.66 0.44 -2.04
N VAL A 98 23.19 1.35 -1.22
CA VAL A 98 23.86 2.59 -1.65
C VAL A 98 25.31 2.48 -1.21
N SER A 99 26.24 2.69 -2.13
CA SER A 99 27.68 2.64 -1.80
C SER A 99 28.15 3.93 -1.14
N ASP A 100 29.29 3.86 -0.46
CA ASP A 100 29.92 5.05 0.14
C ASP A 100 30.27 6.10 -0.93
N GLU A 101 30.71 5.66 -2.11
CA GLU A 101 31.01 6.53 -3.25
C GLU A 101 29.75 7.23 -3.76
N GLU A 102 28.63 6.52 -3.83
CA GLU A 102 27.35 7.09 -4.24
C GLU A 102 26.84 8.12 -3.22
N ALA A 103 26.86 7.77 -1.93
CA ALA A 103 26.50 8.69 -0.86
C ALA A 103 27.42 9.93 -0.84
N LYS A 104 28.72 9.74 -1.08
CA LYS A 104 29.68 10.85 -1.13
C LYS A 104 29.46 11.75 -2.34
N LYS A 105 29.12 11.17 -3.50
CA LYS A 105 28.76 11.94 -4.69
C LYS A 105 27.52 12.80 -4.44
N TYR A 106 26.46 12.22 -3.87
CA TYR A 106 25.26 12.96 -3.50
C TYR A 106 25.57 14.12 -2.55
N TYR A 107 26.38 13.87 -1.52
CA TYR A 107 26.83 14.91 -0.57
C TYR A 107 27.53 16.08 -1.27
N ASP A 108 28.42 15.78 -2.22
CA ASP A 108 29.17 16.80 -2.94
C ASP A 108 28.28 17.61 -3.89
N GLU A 109 27.31 16.95 -4.54
CA GLU A 109 26.32 17.59 -5.43
C GLU A 109 25.35 18.51 -4.67
N HIS A 110 24.95 18.12 -3.45
CA HIS A 110 23.97 18.86 -2.63
C HIS A 110 24.63 19.70 -1.52
N LYS A 111 25.94 19.90 -1.58
CA LYS A 111 26.71 20.57 -0.51
C LYS A 111 26.21 21.98 -0.18
N ALA A 112 25.68 22.69 -1.18
CA ALA A 112 25.10 24.02 -0.99
C ALA A 112 23.85 24.00 -0.11
N GLU A 113 23.05 22.94 -0.20
CA GLU A 113 21.80 22.74 0.56
C GLU A 113 22.10 22.16 1.95
N ILE A 114 23.06 21.24 2.02
CA ILE A 114 23.50 20.56 3.24
C ILE A 114 24.30 21.50 4.17
N GLY A 115 24.99 22.48 3.61
CA GLY A 115 25.83 23.42 4.33
C GLY A 115 27.15 22.81 4.82
N ASN A 116 27.63 23.25 5.99
CA ASN A 116 28.94 22.86 6.54
C ASN A 116 28.92 21.57 7.37
N THR A 117 27.84 20.79 7.31
CA THR A 117 27.70 19.56 8.09
C THR A 117 28.64 18.48 7.55
N PRO A 118 29.52 17.87 8.36
CA PRO A 118 30.44 16.84 7.88
C PRO A 118 29.70 15.62 7.30
N PHE A 119 30.22 15.05 6.22
CA PHE A 119 29.64 13.87 5.55
C PHE A 119 29.34 12.72 6.52
N GLU A 120 30.30 12.36 7.38
CA GLU A 120 30.13 11.27 8.35
C GLU A 120 28.95 11.47 9.32
N THR A 121 28.56 12.73 9.57
CA THR A 121 27.43 13.04 10.47
C THR A 121 26.08 12.81 9.82
N ILE A 122 26.00 12.84 8.48
CA ILE A 122 24.73 12.78 7.73
C ILE A 122 24.69 11.65 6.71
N LYS A 123 25.73 10.81 6.65
CA LYS A 123 25.86 9.71 5.71
C LYS A 123 24.63 8.81 5.67
N GLU A 124 24.10 8.41 6.83
CA GLU A 124 22.90 7.57 6.91
C GLU A 124 21.64 8.27 6.37
N ALA A 125 21.48 9.56 6.65
CA ALA A 125 20.36 10.35 6.13
C ALA A 125 20.44 10.47 4.61
N ILE A 126 21.64 10.70 4.07
CA ILE A 126 21.88 10.73 2.62
C ILE A 126 21.58 9.38 1.98
N ILE A 127 22.03 8.28 2.59
CA ILE A 127 21.73 6.93 2.09
C ILE A 127 20.21 6.70 2.04
N ASN A 128 19.49 7.04 3.11
CA ASN A 128 18.04 6.90 3.16
C ASN A 128 17.33 7.76 2.11
N GLU A 129 17.80 8.99 1.90
CA GLU A 129 17.26 9.89 0.87
C GLU A 129 17.49 9.33 -0.54
N ILE A 130 18.70 8.83 -0.85
CA ILE A 130 18.99 8.19 -2.13
C ILE A 130 18.09 6.98 -2.35
N ILE A 131 17.91 6.13 -1.33
CA ILE A 131 16.99 4.98 -1.42
C ILE A 131 15.57 5.44 -1.70
N TYR A 132 15.08 6.47 -0.97
CA TYR A 132 13.75 7.03 -1.15
C TYR A 132 13.53 7.57 -2.56
N GLN A 133 14.51 8.31 -3.10
CA GLN A 133 14.46 8.84 -4.47
C GLN A 133 14.38 7.71 -5.50
N LYS A 134 15.25 6.69 -5.41
CA LYS A 134 15.23 5.53 -6.31
C LYS A 134 13.90 4.75 -6.24
N GLN A 135 13.35 4.57 -5.03
CA GLN A 135 12.05 3.93 -4.86
C GLN A 135 10.92 4.75 -5.50
N THR A 136 10.95 6.07 -5.33
CA THR A 136 9.97 7.00 -5.91
C THR A 136 10.02 6.96 -7.44
N GLU A 137 11.21 6.95 -8.05
CA GLU A 137 11.37 6.80 -9.50
C GLU A 137 10.76 5.50 -10.03
N ILE A 138 10.96 4.38 -9.33
CA ILE A 138 10.36 3.08 -9.68
C ILE A 138 8.83 3.17 -9.67
N VAL A 139 8.25 3.79 -8.64
CA VAL A 139 6.80 3.94 -8.49
C VAL A 139 6.23 4.84 -9.58
N HIS A 140 6.82 6.02 -9.80
CA HIS A 140 6.37 6.96 -10.82
C HIS A 140 6.41 6.34 -12.21
N LYS A 141 7.53 5.67 -12.57
CA LYS A 141 7.64 5.00 -13.86
C LYS A 141 6.52 3.96 -14.05
N TYR A 142 6.23 3.17 -13.01
CA TYR A 142 5.14 2.19 -13.09
C TYR A 142 3.77 2.86 -13.31
N TYR A 143 3.50 3.99 -12.65
CA TYR A 143 2.26 4.73 -12.83
C TYR A 143 2.17 5.39 -14.21
N ASP A 144 3.28 5.93 -14.73
CA ASP A 144 3.35 6.46 -16.09
C ASP A 144 3.08 5.35 -17.12
N ASP A 145 3.70 4.18 -16.95
CA ASP A 145 3.46 3.00 -17.80
C ASP A 145 1.98 2.58 -17.78
N LEU A 146 1.33 2.62 -16.61
CA LEU A 146 -0.12 2.35 -16.49
C LEU A 146 -0.95 3.43 -17.18
N ALA A 147 -0.62 4.71 -16.98
CA ALA A 147 -1.32 5.83 -17.57
C ALA A 147 -1.27 5.79 -19.09
N GLU A 148 -0.10 5.46 -19.66
CA GLU A 148 0.07 5.29 -21.10
C GLU A 148 -0.66 4.06 -21.63
N LYS A 149 -0.54 2.91 -20.95
CA LYS A 149 -1.13 1.64 -21.36
C LYS A 149 -2.66 1.69 -21.39
N TYR A 150 -3.26 2.30 -20.37
CA TYR A 150 -4.72 2.39 -20.22
C TYR A 150 -5.30 3.70 -20.74
N LYS A 151 -4.46 4.56 -21.34
CA LYS A 151 -4.88 5.86 -21.89
C LYS A 151 -5.64 6.70 -20.86
N ILE A 152 -5.13 6.72 -19.63
CA ILE A 152 -5.78 7.41 -18.51
C ILE A 152 -5.97 8.90 -18.84
N ASN A 153 -4.96 9.55 -19.43
CA ASN A 153 -5.08 10.95 -19.83
C ASN A 153 -6.17 11.18 -20.90
N ASP A 154 -6.37 10.25 -21.83
CA ASP A 154 -7.44 10.38 -22.84
C ASP A 154 -8.82 10.28 -22.19
N ILE A 155 -8.96 9.39 -21.20
CA ILE A 155 -10.18 9.26 -20.40
C ILE A 155 -10.42 10.55 -19.62
N LEU A 156 -9.40 11.06 -18.92
CA LEU A 156 -9.51 12.31 -18.15
C LEU A 156 -9.87 13.49 -19.04
N ASN A 157 -9.19 13.67 -20.18
CA ASN A 157 -9.48 14.76 -21.11
C ASN A 157 -10.90 14.71 -21.69
N LYS A 158 -11.47 13.51 -21.82
CA LYS A 158 -12.85 13.31 -22.30
C LYS A 158 -13.88 13.68 -21.24
N GLU A 159 -13.66 13.26 -19.99
CA GLU A 159 -14.61 13.47 -18.89
C GLU A 159 -14.45 14.87 -18.25
N TYR A 160 -13.25 15.45 -18.33
CA TYR A 160 -12.81 16.72 -17.72
C TYR A 160 -12.08 17.61 -18.74
N PRO A 161 -12.77 18.12 -19.78
CA PRO A 161 -12.14 18.84 -20.89
C PRO A 161 -11.62 20.24 -20.51
N GLU A 162 -12.17 20.87 -19.47
CA GLU A 162 -11.75 22.21 -19.04
C GLU A 162 -10.44 22.19 -18.24
N GLU A 163 -10.22 21.18 -17.38
CA GLU A 163 -8.95 21.01 -16.67
C GLU A 163 -7.79 20.64 -17.61
N ALA A 164 -8.05 19.82 -18.64
CA ALA A 164 -7.06 19.41 -19.64
C ALA A 164 -6.44 20.61 -20.41
N ALA A 165 -7.27 21.59 -20.76
CA ALA A 165 -6.85 22.80 -21.46
C ALA A 165 -5.96 23.71 -20.57
N SER A 166 -6.08 23.64 -19.25
CA SER A 166 -5.29 24.44 -18.32
C SER A 166 -3.88 23.89 -18.09
N ALA A 167 -3.70 22.56 -18.13
CA ALA A 167 -2.41 21.90 -17.91
C ALA A 167 -1.42 22.07 -19.08
N ASP A 168 -1.92 22.12 -20.33
CA ASP A 168 -1.09 22.39 -21.52
C ASP A 168 -0.58 23.84 -21.56
N ASN A 169 -1.34 24.79 -21.02
CA ASN A 169 -0.91 26.18 -20.90
C ASN A 169 0.22 26.34 -19.87
N ALA A 170 0.18 25.60 -18.75
CA ALA A 170 1.22 25.63 -17.73
C ALA A 170 2.57 25.04 -18.22
N LYS A 171 2.55 23.96 -19.00
CA LYS A 171 3.77 23.39 -19.61
C LYS A 171 4.44 24.31 -20.63
N THR A 172 3.70 25.26 -21.18
CA THR A 172 4.22 26.22 -22.17
C THR A 172 4.87 27.43 -21.50
N GLU A 173 4.52 27.75 -20.25
CA GLU A 173 5.09 28.88 -19.51
C GLU A 173 6.41 28.55 -18.80
N GLU A 174 6.65 27.30 -18.39
CA GLU A 174 7.96 26.89 -17.80
C GLU A 174 9.14 26.88 -18.79
N LYS A 175 8.89 27.10 -20.09
CA LYS A 175 9.93 27.18 -21.13
C LYS A 175 10.22 28.61 -21.61
N LYS A 176 9.79 29.66 -20.90
CA LYS A 176 9.98 31.05 -21.31
C LYS A 176 10.84 31.87 -20.37
#